data_AF-A0A818AN64-F1
#
_entry.id   AF-A0A818AN64-F1
#
_cell.length_a   1.000
_cell.length_b   1.000
_cell.length_c   1.000
_cell.angle_alpha   90.00
_cell.angle_beta   90.00
_cell.angle_gamma   90.00
#
_symmetry.space_group_name_H-M   'P 1'
#
loop_
_entity.id
_entity.type
_entity.pdbx_description
1 polymer ?
#
loop_
_entity_poly.entity_id
_entity_poly.type
_entity_poly.pdbx_seq_one_letter_code
_entity_poly.pdbx_strand_id
1 'polypeptide(L)'
;MATKTASGAVSGPRRRLALVIGINDYQNHSKLRNPKSDAQKLSSLLKDIGFIIDTSSSVETYAEIKRKVVDFEVSIEPDDIVLFYYAGHGVQWEDQNYLMPKDFPEFPKIHEEDRKEIDELLEKGIIKKEKADILIEDISKKKISNELKTKAINAQNILNTLSDRKPYVIIFLLDCCREYVLRNPDLNRRGGNSSISGSKSTGLAAMHKAGALIAFACAPGTFVDDGPKGKNSWFMKHLLQHIPTPNEDIVDVLRDVTDGIDPSTQIMQSV
;
A
#
# COMPACT_ATOMS: atom_id res chain seq x y z
N MET A 1 -6.29 15.58 53.95
CA MET A 1 -5.87 14.18 53.79
C MET A 1 -6.68 13.55 52.69
N ALA A 2 -6.00 12.87 51.77
CA ALA A 2 -6.50 12.32 50.53
C ALA A 2 -7.44 11.12 50.72
N THR A 3 -8.35 10.93 49.77
CA THR A 3 -8.35 9.76 48.86
C THR A 3 -9.37 9.99 47.76
N LYS A 4 -8.89 10.35 46.56
CA LYS A 4 -9.67 10.32 45.32
C LYS A 4 -9.50 8.91 44.74
N THR A 5 -10.49 8.06 44.95
CA THR A 5 -10.56 6.72 44.37
C THR A 5 -10.55 6.80 42.86
N ALA A 6 -9.58 6.11 42.24
CA ALA A 6 -9.51 5.90 40.80
C ALA A 6 -10.66 4.97 40.36
N SER A 7 -11.60 5.53 39.60
CA SER A 7 -12.56 4.81 38.76
C SER A 7 -12.02 4.83 37.33
N GLY A 8 -11.91 3.76 36.55
CA GLY A 8 -12.10 2.33 36.74
C GLY A 8 -11.45 1.66 35.52
N ALA A 9 -10.76 0.54 35.70
CA ALA A 9 -10.30 -0.25 34.57
C ALA A 9 -11.53 -0.86 33.90
N VAL A 10 -11.77 -0.50 32.64
CA VAL A 10 -12.83 -1.12 31.82
C VAL A 10 -12.36 -2.55 31.52
N SER A 11 -12.81 -3.51 32.33
CA SER A 11 -12.44 -4.92 32.17
C SER A 11 -13.47 -5.64 31.29
N GLY A 12 -13.32 -5.49 29.98
CA GLY A 12 -13.91 -6.33 28.95
C GLY A 12 -12.89 -6.55 27.83
N PRO A 13 -12.99 -7.64 27.05
CA PRO A 13 -12.14 -7.80 25.89
C PRO A 13 -12.39 -6.66 24.89
N ARG A 14 -11.32 -5.99 24.44
CA ARG A 14 -11.40 -4.94 23.42
C ARG A 14 -12.08 -5.45 22.16
N ARG A 15 -12.90 -4.61 21.53
CA ARG A 15 -13.47 -4.94 20.22
C ARG A 15 -12.34 -4.99 19.19
N ARG A 16 -12.46 -5.92 18.26
CA ARG A 16 -11.49 -6.14 17.18
C ARG A 16 -12.20 -5.88 15.87
N LEU A 17 -11.71 -4.93 15.07
CA LEU A 17 -12.30 -4.51 13.81
C LEU A 17 -11.28 -4.72 12.70
N ALA A 18 -11.70 -5.23 11.54
CA ALA A 18 -10.83 -5.19 10.37
C ALA A 18 -11.52 -4.81 9.07
N LEU A 19 -10.77 -4.07 8.25
CA LEU A 19 -11.07 -3.82 6.86
C LEU A 19 -10.05 -4.57 6.00
N VAL A 20 -10.56 -5.49 5.18
CA VAL A 20 -9.73 -6.36 4.33
C VAL A 20 -10.10 -6.14 2.86
N ILE A 21 -9.13 -5.66 2.09
CA ILE A 21 -9.29 -5.30 0.67
C ILE A 21 -8.33 -6.15 -0.17
N GLY A 22 -8.84 -6.78 -1.24
CA GLY A 22 -8.03 -7.52 -2.20
C GLY A 22 -8.50 -7.28 -3.64
N ILE A 23 -7.61 -6.82 -4.52
CA ILE A 23 -7.95 -6.41 -5.90
C ILE A 23 -7.16 -7.23 -6.92
N ASN A 24 -7.87 -7.91 -7.82
CA ASN A 24 -7.28 -8.71 -8.91
C ASN A 24 -7.51 -8.08 -10.29
N ASP A 25 -8.75 -7.64 -10.54
CA ASP A 25 -9.26 -7.35 -11.88
C ASP A 25 -9.11 -5.88 -12.27
N TYR A 26 -7.86 -5.42 -12.37
CA TYR A 26 -7.52 -4.09 -12.87
C TYR A 26 -7.99 -3.91 -14.33
N GLN A 27 -8.56 -2.73 -14.63
CA GLN A 27 -9.09 -2.40 -15.94
C GLN A 27 -7.99 -1.96 -16.91
N ASN A 28 -7.07 -1.11 -16.42
CA ASN A 28 -6.03 -0.47 -17.24
C ASN A 28 -4.62 -0.95 -16.90
N HIS A 29 -4.50 -1.94 -16.01
CA HIS A 29 -3.22 -2.49 -15.54
C HIS A 29 -3.24 -4.02 -15.58
N SER A 30 -2.07 -4.64 -15.43
CA SER A 30 -1.97 -6.09 -15.35
C SER A 30 -2.83 -6.65 -14.21
N LYS A 31 -3.54 -7.74 -14.49
CA LYS A 31 -4.36 -8.42 -13.49
C LYS A 31 -3.50 -9.24 -12.54
N LEU A 32 -3.85 -9.21 -11.25
CA LEU A 32 -3.22 -10.01 -10.22
C LEU A 32 -4.01 -11.31 -9.98
N ARG A 33 -3.33 -12.34 -9.46
CA ARG A 33 -3.91 -13.68 -9.35
C ARG A 33 -4.50 -13.95 -7.97
N ASN A 34 -3.78 -13.57 -6.92
CA ASN A 34 -4.01 -14.04 -5.57
C ASN A 34 -4.67 -13.04 -4.58
N PRO A 35 -4.57 -11.69 -4.72
CA PRO A 35 -5.06 -10.74 -3.71
C PRO A 35 -6.48 -10.98 -3.20
N LYS A 36 -7.45 -11.24 -4.09
CA LYS A 36 -8.84 -11.54 -3.70
C LYS A 36 -8.96 -12.83 -2.89
N SER A 37 -8.20 -13.87 -3.25
CA SER A 37 -8.18 -15.15 -2.51
C SER A 37 -7.52 -14.99 -1.15
N ASP A 38 -6.43 -14.23 -1.06
CA ASP A 38 -5.71 -13.99 0.18
C ASP A 38 -6.55 -13.15 1.15
N ALA A 39 -7.21 -12.09 0.65
CA ALA A 39 -8.17 -11.30 1.42
C ALA A 39 -9.33 -12.14 1.99
N GLN A 40 -9.84 -13.12 1.23
CA GLN A 40 -10.89 -14.02 1.70
C GLN A 40 -10.39 -14.94 2.82
N LYS A 41 -9.21 -15.52 2.67
CA LYS A 41 -8.61 -16.42 3.68
C LYS A 41 -8.28 -15.69 4.97
N LEU A 42 -7.67 -14.51 4.87
CA LEU A 42 -7.41 -13.65 6.03
C LEU A 42 -8.71 -13.26 6.72
N SER A 43 -9.74 -12.89 5.95
CA SER A 43 -11.06 -12.57 6.53
C SER A 43 -11.66 -13.72 7.31
N SER A 44 -11.56 -14.96 6.81
CA SER A 44 -12.03 -16.14 7.54
C SER A 44 -11.26 -16.34 8.84
N LEU A 45 -9.93 -16.28 8.79
CA LEU A 45 -9.11 -16.45 9.99
C LEU A 45 -9.37 -15.36 11.03
N LEU A 46 -9.44 -14.09 10.62
CA LEU A 46 -9.68 -12.99 11.53
C LEU A 46 -11.06 -13.10 12.20
N LYS A 47 -12.08 -13.58 11.48
CA LYS A 47 -13.39 -13.89 12.06
C LYS A 47 -13.29 -14.97 13.14
N ASP A 48 -12.55 -16.05 12.87
CA ASP A 48 -12.39 -17.16 13.80
C ASP A 48 -11.72 -16.73 15.12
N ILE A 49 -10.84 -15.73 15.07
CA ILE A 49 -10.19 -15.15 16.27
C ILE A 49 -10.93 -13.92 16.83
N GLY A 50 -12.17 -13.68 16.41
CA GLY A 50 -13.08 -12.72 17.03
C GLY A 50 -13.01 -11.27 16.52
N PHE A 51 -12.47 -11.05 15.32
CA PHE A 51 -12.63 -9.76 14.64
C PHE A 51 -14.03 -9.62 14.03
N ILE A 52 -14.58 -8.42 14.16
CA ILE A 52 -15.70 -7.90 13.39
C ILE A 52 -15.12 -7.41 12.06
N ILE A 53 -15.42 -8.13 10.98
CA ILE A 53 -14.81 -7.88 9.68
C ILE A 53 -15.80 -7.19 8.75
N ASP A 54 -15.42 -6.02 8.23
CA ASP A 54 -15.94 -5.53 6.94
C ASP A 54 -15.06 -6.10 5.83
N THR A 55 -15.42 -7.31 5.37
CA THR A 55 -14.72 -7.94 4.25
C THR A 55 -15.29 -7.35 2.99
N SER A 56 -14.43 -6.90 2.09
CA SER A 56 -14.85 -6.80 0.72
C SER A 56 -13.91 -7.52 -0.22
N SER A 57 -14.35 -8.70 -0.64
CA SER A 57 -13.78 -9.42 -1.77
C SER A 57 -14.24 -8.88 -3.12
N SER A 58 -14.84 -7.69 -3.16
CA SER A 58 -15.50 -7.10 -4.34
C SER A 58 -15.33 -5.58 -4.45
N VAL A 59 -14.42 -4.96 -3.71
CA VAL A 59 -14.17 -3.52 -3.87
C VAL A 59 -13.21 -3.31 -5.02
N GLU A 60 -13.63 -2.44 -5.93
CA GLU A 60 -13.16 -2.50 -7.29
C GLU A 60 -12.83 -1.08 -7.77
N THR A 61 -13.63 -0.06 -7.48
CA THR A 61 -13.37 1.33 -7.93
C THR A 61 -12.82 2.26 -6.85
N TYR A 62 -12.22 3.38 -7.26
CA TYR A 62 -11.77 4.45 -6.36
C TYR A 62 -12.88 4.91 -5.39
N ALA A 63 -14.08 5.12 -5.91
CA ALA A 63 -15.23 5.58 -5.13
C ALA A 63 -15.65 4.56 -4.06
N GLU A 64 -15.63 3.27 -4.40
CA GLU A 64 -16.02 2.19 -3.49
C GLU A 64 -15.00 2.01 -2.37
N ILE A 65 -13.69 2.01 -2.67
CA ILE A 65 -12.67 1.91 -1.62
C ILE A 65 -12.78 3.12 -0.68
N LYS A 66 -12.89 4.34 -1.23
CA LYS A 66 -12.99 5.55 -0.42
C LYS A 66 -14.19 5.51 0.51
N ARG A 67 -15.37 5.12 0.00
CA ARG A 67 -16.57 4.95 0.81
C ARG A 67 -16.36 3.95 1.95
N LYS A 68 -15.77 2.80 1.66
CA LYS A 68 -15.52 1.78 2.68
C LYS A 68 -14.54 2.21 3.75
N VAL A 69 -13.47 2.90 3.37
CA VAL A 69 -12.53 3.45 4.35
C VAL A 69 -13.26 4.39 5.31
N VAL A 70 -14.14 5.25 4.78
CA VAL A 70 -14.96 6.16 5.60
C VAL A 70 -15.95 5.39 6.47
N ASP A 71 -16.69 4.43 5.92
CA ASP A 71 -17.66 3.62 6.67
C ASP A 71 -16.95 2.83 7.81
N PHE A 72 -15.76 2.29 7.53
CA PHE A 72 -14.94 1.59 8.51
C PHE A 72 -14.40 2.55 9.59
N GLU A 73 -13.88 3.71 9.20
CA GLU A 73 -13.41 4.75 10.13
C GLU A 73 -14.50 5.15 11.13
N VAL A 74 -15.73 5.36 10.65
CA VAL A 74 -16.87 5.73 11.48
C VAL A 74 -17.23 4.63 12.48
N SER A 75 -16.99 3.36 12.15
CA SER A 75 -17.28 2.21 13.02
C SER A 75 -16.30 2.03 14.19
N ILE A 76 -15.15 2.71 14.15
CA ILE A 76 -14.09 2.61 15.17
C ILE A 76 -14.42 3.52 16.36
N GLU A 77 -14.36 2.93 17.54
CA GLU A 77 -14.44 3.59 18.83
C GLU A 77 -13.05 3.67 19.50
N PRO A 78 -12.86 4.59 20.45
CA PRO A 78 -11.63 4.61 21.25
C PRO A 78 -11.39 3.27 21.96
N ASP A 79 -10.13 2.87 22.08
CA ASP A 79 -9.69 1.58 22.69
C ASP A 79 -9.98 0.32 21.85
N ASP A 80 -10.50 0.44 20.62
CA ASP A 80 -10.63 -0.68 19.68
C ASP A 80 -9.26 -1.19 19.19
N ILE A 81 -9.18 -2.47 18.85
CA ILE A 81 -8.08 -3.06 18.06
C ILE A 81 -8.48 -3.00 16.59
N VAL A 82 -7.70 -2.32 15.76
CA VAL A 82 -8.03 -2.07 14.36
C VAL A 82 -7.02 -2.76 13.46
N LEU A 83 -7.49 -3.53 12.47
CA LEU A 83 -6.64 -4.09 11.42
C LEU A 83 -7.07 -3.56 10.06
N PHE A 84 -6.11 -3.04 9.29
CA PHE A 84 -6.29 -2.71 7.89
C PHE A 84 -5.40 -3.62 7.06
N TYR A 85 -5.98 -4.30 6.08
CA TYR A 85 -5.25 -5.13 5.13
C TYR A 85 -5.59 -4.72 3.71
N TYR A 86 -4.57 -4.50 2.89
CA TYR A 86 -4.71 -4.28 1.46
C TYR A 86 -3.79 -5.22 0.68
N ALA A 87 -4.36 -5.90 -0.31
CA ALA A 87 -3.61 -6.64 -1.32
C ALA A 87 -3.96 -6.15 -2.74
N GLY A 88 -2.95 -5.84 -3.55
CA GLY A 88 -3.15 -5.27 -4.88
C GLY A 88 -1.93 -4.54 -5.44
N HIS A 89 -2.14 -3.70 -6.45
CA HIS A 89 -1.13 -2.77 -6.97
C HIS A 89 -0.94 -1.58 -6.01
N GLY A 90 0.32 -1.31 -5.67
CA GLY A 90 0.73 -0.15 -4.89
C GLY A 90 1.85 0.60 -5.59
N VAL A 91 1.90 1.91 -5.40
CA VAL A 91 2.96 2.75 -5.97
C VAL A 91 3.47 3.76 -4.96
N GLN A 92 4.77 4.06 -5.03
CA GLN A 92 5.37 5.15 -4.27
C GLN A 92 5.58 6.38 -5.14
N TRP A 93 5.24 7.55 -4.60
CA TRP A 93 5.55 8.85 -5.20
C TRP A 93 5.78 9.91 -4.14
N GLU A 94 6.85 10.71 -4.26
CA GLU A 94 7.18 11.80 -3.32
C GLU A 94 7.15 11.34 -1.84
N ASP A 95 7.74 10.18 -1.54
CA ASP A 95 7.71 9.60 -0.19
C ASP A 95 6.29 9.39 0.37
N GLN A 96 5.34 9.07 -0.52
CA GLN A 96 4.00 8.64 -0.14
C GLN A 96 3.63 7.33 -0.84
N ASN A 97 2.82 6.54 -0.14
CA ASN A 97 2.33 5.25 -0.61
C ASN A 97 0.89 5.39 -1.10
N TYR A 98 0.65 4.95 -2.33
CA TYR A 98 -0.66 5.01 -2.97
C TYR A 98 -1.13 3.60 -3.31
N LEU A 99 -2.36 3.29 -2.89
CA LEU A 99 -3.08 2.07 -3.21
C LEU A 99 -3.87 2.31 -4.50
N MET A 100 -3.70 1.44 -5.50
CA MET A 100 -4.36 1.59 -6.79
C MET A 100 -5.72 0.88 -6.77
N PRO A 101 -6.82 1.60 -7.05
CA PRO A 101 -8.09 0.96 -7.35
C PRO A 101 -8.06 0.29 -8.73
N LYS A 102 -9.03 -0.58 -9.03
CA LYS A 102 -9.05 -1.31 -10.32
C LYS A 102 -9.19 -0.38 -11.52
N ASP A 103 -9.87 0.76 -11.33
CA ASP A 103 -10.20 1.76 -12.34
C ASP A 103 -9.14 2.87 -12.42
N PHE A 104 -8.00 2.69 -11.74
CA PHE A 104 -6.86 3.57 -11.89
C PHE A 104 -6.43 3.62 -13.37
N PRO A 105 -6.28 4.80 -13.97
CA PRO A 105 -5.93 4.91 -15.39
C PRO A 105 -4.48 4.45 -15.65
N GLU A 106 -4.15 4.22 -16.91
CA GLU A 106 -2.74 4.10 -17.30
C GLU A 106 -1.97 5.37 -16.88
N PHE A 107 -0.71 5.21 -16.49
CA PHE A 107 0.13 6.37 -16.24
C PHE A 107 0.27 7.21 -17.52
N PRO A 108 0.19 8.54 -17.41
CA PRO A 108 0.30 9.40 -18.57
C PRO A 108 1.64 9.15 -19.25
N LYS A 109 1.59 8.76 -20.52
CA LYS A 109 2.79 8.68 -21.36
C LYS A 109 3.23 10.12 -21.64
N ILE A 110 4.53 10.33 -21.83
CA ILE A 110 5.02 11.60 -22.37
C ILE A 110 4.46 11.68 -23.80
N HIS A 111 3.46 12.53 -24.02
CA HIS A 111 2.82 12.62 -25.32
C HIS A 111 3.72 13.40 -26.29
N GLU A 112 3.66 13.06 -27.57
CA GLU A 112 4.31 13.87 -28.62
C GLU A 112 3.91 15.35 -28.53
N GLU A 113 2.72 15.64 -28.00
CA GLU A 113 2.21 17.00 -27.80
C GLU A 113 3.02 17.81 -26.77
N ASP A 114 3.43 17.20 -25.64
CA ASP A 114 4.30 17.86 -24.65
C ASP A 114 5.69 18.11 -25.25
N ARG A 115 6.15 17.20 -26.12
CA ARG A 115 7.39 17.38 -26.88
C ARG A 115 7.27 18.50 -27.90
N LYS A 116 6.16 18.61 -28.62
CA LYS A 116 5.95 19.64 -29.66
C LYS A 116 6.04 21.05 -29.10
N GLU A 117 5.42 21.32 -27.95
CA GLU A 117 5.49 22.64 -27.32
C GLU A 117 6.94 23.00 -26.94
N ILE A 118 7.69 22.02 -26.43
CA ILE A 118 9.09 22.21 -26.02
C ILE A 118 10.03 22.30 -27.22
N ASP A 119 9.78 21.52 -28.26
CA ASP A 119 10.50 21.55 -29.53
C ASP A 119 10.31 22.92 -30.22
N GLU A 120 9.10 23.50 -30.16
CA GLU A 120 8.85 24.85 -30.67
C GLU A 120 9.62 25.92 -29.88
N LEU A 121 9.73 25.78 -28.56
CA LEU A 121 10.55 26.67 -27.73
C LEU A 121 12.05 26.53 -28.01
N LEU A 122 12.52 25.33 -28.36
CA LEU A 122 13.89 25.07 -28.80
C LEU A 122 14.18 25.69 -30.17
N GLU A 123 13.28 25.50 -31.13
CA GLU A 123 13.39 26.08 -32.48
C GLU A 123 13.42 27.60 -32.45
N LYS A 124 12.61 28.22 -31.58
CA LYS A 124 12.60 29.68 -31.35
C LYS A 124 13.80 30.20 -30.56
N GLY A 125 14.69 29.31 -30.08
CA GLY A 125 15.85 29.68 -29.28
C GLY A 125 15.51 30.26 -27.90
N ILE A 126 14.28 30.07 -27.42
CA ILE A 126 13.81 30.56 -26.11
C ILE A 126 14.44 29.74 -24.98
N ILE A 127 14.59 28.44 -25.19
CA ILE A 127 15.22 27.51 -24.25
C ILE A 127 16.37 26.76 -24.92
N LYS A 128 17.30 26.25 -24.09
CA LYS A 128 18.39 25.36 -24.54
C LYS A 128 17.98 23.91 -24.33
N LYS A 129 18.64 22.99 -25.05
CA LYS A 129 18.38 21.55 -24.98
C LYS A 129 18.46 20.99 -23.56
N GLU A 130 19.41 21.44 -22.76
CA GLU A 130 19.56 20.97 -21.37
C GLU A 130 18.36 21.38 -20.48
N LYS A 131 17.72 22.52 -20.80
CA LYS A 131 16.50 22.97 -20.10
C LYS A 131 15.25 22.25 -20.60
N ALA A 132 15.22 21.83 -21.86
CA ALA A 132 14.10 21.08 -22.42
C ALA A 132 13.93 19.71 -21.75
N ASP A 133 15.03 18.98 -21.53
CA ASP A 133 14.97 17.68 -20.86
C ASP A 133 14.44 17.79 -19.42
N ILE A 134 14.88 18.82 -18.67
CA ILE A 134 14.37 19.11 -17.32
C ILE A 134 12.88 19.47 -17.34
N LEU A 135 12.45 20.29 -18.31
CA LEU A 135 11.05 20.70 -18.42
C LEU A 135 10.13 19.53 -18.77
N ILE A 136 10.57 18.63 -19.65
CA ILE A 136 9.85 17.38 -19.95
C ILE A 136 9.70 16.54 -18.69
N GLU A 137 10.77 16.41 -17.90
CA GLU A 137 10.75 15.67 -16.65
C GLU A 137 9.78 16.28 -15.63
N ASP A 138 9.80 17.61 -15.46
CA ASP A 138 8.92 18.33 -14.54
C ASP A 138 7.44 18.23 -14.94
N ILE A 139 7.13 18.34 -16.23
CA ILE A 139 5.77 18.14 -16.75
C ILE A 139 5.29 16.72 -16.47
N SER A 140 6.15 15.73 -16.72
CA SER A 140 5.84 14.32 -16.49
C SER A 140 5.55 14.05 -15.01
N LYS A 141 6.42 14.55 -14.12
CA LYS A 141 6.25 14.46 -12.66
C LYS A 141 4.94 15.09 -12.21
N LYS A 142 4.61 16.27 -12.73
CA LYS A 142 3.38 16.97 -12.36
C LYS A 142 2.12 16.20 -12.79
N LYS A 143 2.12 15.63 -14.00
CA LYS A 143 0.99 14.81 -14.48
C LYS A 143 0.80 13.56 -13.62
N ILE A 144 1.88 12.83 -13.33
CA ILE A 144 1.84 11.64 -12.46
C ILE A 144 1.36 12.00 -11.05
N SER A 145 1.92 13.04 -10.45
CA SER A 145 1.56 13.52 -9.11
C SER A 145 0.06 13.85 -9.03
N ASN A 146 -0.50 14.49 -10.07
CA ASN A 146 -1.93 14.81 -10.13
C ASN A 146 -2.83 13.56 -10.24
N GLU A 147 -2.48 12.60 -11.10
CA GLU A 147 -3.21 11.35 -11.26
C GLU A 147 -3.23 10.55 -9.94
N LEU A 148 -2.10 10.44 -9.25
CA LEU A 148 -2.02 9.75 -7.96
C LEU A 148 -2.84 10.45 -6.88
N LYS A 149 -2.76 11.77 -6.77
CA LYS A 149 -3.49 12.56 -5.77
C LYS A 149 -5.00 12.54 -5.97
N THR A 150 -5.47 12.32 -7.21
CA THR A 150 -6.90 12.41 -7.54
C THR A 150 -7.57 11.06 -7.74
N LYS A 151 -6.83 10.03 -8.18
CA LYS A 151 -7.39 8.73 -8.58
C LYS A 151 -6.80 7.54 -7.81
N ALA A 152 -5.73 7.71 -7.04
CA ALA A 152 -5.23 6.69 -6.12
C ALA A 152 -5.50 7.06 -4.66
N ILE A 153 -5.31 6.11 -3.77
CA ILE A 153 -5.65 6.26 -2.36
C ILE A 153 -4.37 6.31 -1.54
N ASN A 154 -4.12 7.43 -0.88
CA ASN A 154 -2.94 7.59 -0.06
C ASN A 154 -3.06 6.76 1.23
N ALA A 155 -2.17 5.79 1.42
CA ALA A 155 -2.18 4.87 2.56
C ALA A 155 -1.88 5.58 3.89
N GLN A 156 -1.04 6.61 3.89
CA GLN A 156 -0.76 7.41 5.08
C GLN A 156 -2.00 8.21 5.51
N ASN A 157 -2.81 8.69 4.57
CA ASN A 157 -4.08 9.33 4.89
C ASN A 157 -5.04 8.37 5.58
N ILE A 158 -5.15 7.12 5.10
CA ILE A 158 -5.95 6.08 5.79
C ILE A 158 -5.41 5.90 7.21
N LEU A 159 -4.11 5.67 7.38
CA LEU A 159 -3.50 5.47 8.70
C LEU A 159 -3.78 6.64 9.65
N ASN A 160 -3.71 7.88 9.14
CA ASN A 160 -3.99 9.07 9.91
C ASN A 160 -5.45 9.11 10.38
N THR A 161 -6.42 8.89 9.49
CA THR A 161 -7.83 8.97 9.87
C THR A 161 -8.25 7.85 10.82
N LEU A 162 -7.71 6.63 10.63
CA LEU A 162 -7.91 5.53 11.59
C LEU A 162 -7.34 5.89 12.97
N SER A 163 -6.16 6.52 13.02
CA SER A 163 -5.53 6.92 14.28
C SER A 163 -6.29 8.03 15.01
N ASP A 164 -6.98 8.91 14.30
CA ASP A 164 -7.75 10.00 14.91
C ASP A 164 -8.94 9.48 15.73
N ARG A 165 -9.37 8.24 15.47
CA ARG A 165 -10.38 7.52 16.26
C ARG A 165 -9.87 7.02 17.62
N LYS A 166 -8.55 7.15 17.87
CA LYS A 166 -7.86 6.72 19.10
C LYS A 166 -8.06 5.24 19.45
N PRO A 167 -7.86 4.31 18.49
CA PRO A 167 -7.83 2.88 18.79
C PRO A 167 -6.70 2.56 19.77
N TYR A 168 -6.80 1.44 20.47
CA TYR A 168 -5.74 0.92 21.34
C TYR A 168 -4.49 0.58 20.53
N VAL A 169 -4.68 -0.06 19.38
CA VAL A 169 -3.61 -0.40 18.44
C VAL A 169 -4.17 -0.49 17.01
N ILE A 170 -3.36 -0.09 16.04
CA ILE A 170 -3.62 -0.28 14.61
C ILE A 170 -2.62 -1.30 14.07
N ILE A 171 -3.09 -2.30 13.34
CA ILE A 171 -2.29 -3.27 12.59
C ILE A 171 -2.51 -2.96 11.10
N PHE A 172 -1.51 -2.44 10.42
CA PHE A 172 -1.61 -1.95 9.05
C PHE A 172 -0.74 -2.79 8.12
N LEU A 173 -1.38 -3.67 7.35
CA LEU A 173 -0.72 -4.68 6.52
C LEU A 173 -0.90 -4.33 5.04
N LEU A 174 0.21 -4.20 4.32
CA LEU A 174 0.23 -3.92 2.88
C LEU A 174 0.89 -5.07 2.12
N ASP A 175 0.07 -5.90 1.47
CA ASP A 175 0.47 -6.98 0.55
C ASP A 175 0.39 -6.52 -0.91
N CYS A 176 1.19 -5.51 -1.26
CA CYS A 176 1.23 -4.93 -2.59
C CYS A 176 2.64 -4.88 -3.16
N CYS A 177 2.73 -5.00 -4.49
CA CYS A 177 3.97 -4.74 -5.22
C CYS A 177 4.44 -3.31 -4.92
N ARG A 178 5.74 -3.13 -4.65
CA ARG A 178 6.36 -1.81 -4.38
C ARG A 178 7.00 -1.24 -5.63
N GLU A 179 6.24 -1.16 -6.73
CA GLU A 179 6.74 -0.70 -8.02
C GLU A 179 6.87 0.83 -8.06
N TYR A 180 7.95 1.31 -8.68
CA TYR A 180 8.17 2.73 -8.93
C TYR A 180 7.53 3.15 -10.24
N VAL A 181 6.68 4.17 -10.21
CA VAL A 181 5.95 4.70 -11.38
C VAL A 181 6.87 5.09 -12.54
N LEU A 182 8.11 5.51 -12.27
CA LEU A 182 9.08 5.91 -13.29
C LEU A 182 9.93 4.76 -13.83
N ARG A 183 9.78 3.54 -13.29
CA ARG A 183 10.46 2.34 -13.79
C ARG A 183 9.60 1.54 -14.77
N ASN A 184 8.55 2.15 -15.30
CA ASN A 184 7.70 1.59 -16.35
C ASN A 184 8.54 1.25 -17.61
N PRO A 185 8.62 -0.02 -18.04
CA PRO A 185 9.44 -0.46 -19.17
C PRO A 185 9.07 0.19 -20.51
N ASP A 186 7.84 0.68 -20.68
CA ASP A 186 7.40 1.33 -21.92
C ASP A 186 8.03 2.72 -22.14
N LEU A 187 8.60 3.35 -21.10
CA LEU A 187 9.46 4.54 -21.26
C LEU A 187 10.92 4.17 -21.60
N ASN A 188 11.32 2.90 -21.37
CA ASN A 188 12.67 2.36 -21.60
C ASN A 188 12.81 1.52 -22.88
N ARG A 189 11.77 1.43 -23.72
CA ARG A 189 11.80 0.66 -24.99
C ARG A 189 12.60 1.31 -26.13
N ARG A 190 13.41 2.33 -25.85
CA ARG A 190 14.48 2.80 -26.75
C ARG A 190 15.82 2.51 -26.11
N GLY A 191 16.50 1.49 -26.67
CA GLY A 191 17.77 0.95 -26.21
C GLY A 191 18.78 2.04 -25.84
N GLY A 192 19.19 2.02 -24.58
CA GLY A 192 20.29 2.79 -24.05
C GLY A 192 20.65 2.22 -22.70
N ASN A 193 21.86 1.67 -22.59
CA ASN A 193 22.47 1.30 -21.33
C ASN A 193 22.68 2.56 -20.49
N SER A 194 21.64 2.97 -19.77
CA SER A 194 21.72 4.03 -18.78
C SER A 194 21.39 3.43 -17.42
N SER A 195 22.39 2.76 -16.86
CA SER A 195 22.54 2.66 -15.42
C SER A 195 22.56 4.08 -14.85
N ILE A 196 21.40 4.61 -14.47
CA ILE A 196 21.28 5.82 -13.66
C ILE A 196 21.79 5.45 -12.26
N SER A 197 23.10 5.55 -12.14
CA SER A 197 23.81 5.78 -10.89
C SER A 197 23.33 7.11 -10.32
N GLY A 198 22.62 7.10 -9.19
CA GLY A 198 22.40 8.34 -8.44
C GLY A 198 21.26 8.40 -7.43
N SER A 199 20.25 7.53 -7.50
CA SER A 199 19.22 7.49 -6.46
C SER A 199 19.09 6.07 -5.91
N LYS A 200 19.57 5.87 -4.68
CA LYS A 200 19.15 4.75 -3.83
C LYS A 200 17.67 4.93 -3.52
N SER A 201 16.81 4.67 -4.50
CA SER A 201 15.36 4.73 -4.32
C SER A 201 14.93 3.41 -3.69
N THR A 202 15.05 3.36 -2.37
CA THR A 202 14.40 2.39 -1.51
C THR A 202 12.88 2.59 -1.63
N GLY A 203 12.15 1.65 -2.24
CA GLY A 203 10.67 1.61 -2.39
C GLY A 203 9.82 1.97 -1.16
N LEU A 204 8.47 1.83 -1.24
CA LEU A 204 7.44 2.52 -0.40
C LEU A 204 7.95 3.36 0.78
N ALA A 205 7.47 4.59 0.86
CA ALA A 205 7.87 5.51 1.91
C ALA A 205 7.63 4.93 3.30
N ALA A 206 8.56 5.19 4.22
CA ALA A 206 8.39 4.82 5.62
C ALA A 206 7.12 5.48 6.18
N MET A 207 6.16 4.66 6.57
CA MET A 207 4.95 5.10 7.28
C MET A 207 5.21 4.99 8.77
N HIS A 208 4.71 5.95 9.55
CA HIS A 208 4.85 5.93 11.01
C HIS A 208 3.66 6.59 11.68
N LYS A 209 3.21 6.00 12.80
CA LYS A 209 2.24 6.59 13.73
C LYS A 209 2.36 5.89 15.08
N ALA A 210 2.39 6.64 16.18
CA ALA A 210 2.39 6.05 17.51
C ALA A 210 1.12 5.19 17.71
N GLY A 211 1.28 3.97 18.22
CA GLY A 211 0.17 3.01 18.38
C GLY A 211 -0.20 2.26 17.10
N ALA A 212 0.60 2.36 16.02
CA ALA A 212 0.43 1.57 14.82
C ALA A 212 1.60 0.61 14.58
N LEU A 213 1.28 -0.64 14.30
CA LEU A 213 2.14 -1.69 13.79
C LEU A 213 1.97 -1.73 12.27
N ILE A 214 3.05 -1.55 11.51
CA ILE A 214 2.98 -1.47 10.04
C ILE A 214 3.87 -2.57 9.47
N ALA A 215 3.32 -3.38 8.57
CA ALA A 215 4.08 -4.44 7.90
C ALA A 215 3.86 -4.41 6.40
N PHE A 216 4.94 -4.61 5.66
CA PHE A 216 4.96 -4.67 4.20
C PHE A 216 5.37 -6.06 3.73
N ALA A 217 4.58 -6.65 2.84
CA ALA A 217 4.86 -7.99 2.29
C ALA A 217 6.02 -8.03 1.30
N CYS A 218 6.58 -6.88 0.88
CA CYS A 218 7.67 -6.79 -0.10
C CYS A 218 8.72 -5.75 0.34
N ALA A 219 9.98 -5.97 -0.05
CA ALA A 219 11.04 -4.99 0.18
C ALA A 219 10.88 -3.75 -0.70
N PRO A 220 11.46 -2.61 -0.29
CA PRO A 220 11.48 -1.40 -1.08
C PRO A 220 12.07 -1.63 -2.50
N GLY A 221 11.26 -1.50 -3.56
CA GLY A 221 11.72 -1.49 -4.96
C GLY A 221 11.90 -2.87 -5.59
N THR A 222 11.35 -3.90 -4.96
CA THR A 222 11.43 -5.30 -5.41
C THR A 222 10.07 -5.78 -5.92
N PHE A 223 10.12 -6.69 -6.88
CA PHE A 223 8.96 -7.45 -7.35
C PHE A 223 9.07 -8.85 -6.78
N VAL A 224 7.99 -9.34 -6.21
CA VAL A 224 7.93 -10.67 -5.63
C VAL A 224 6.81 -11.41 -6.32
N ASP A 225 7.14 -12.60 -6.81
CA ASP A 225 6.17 -13.50 -7.40
C ASP A 225 5.04 -13.76 -6.38
N ASP A 226 3.79 -13.53 -6.79
CA ASP A 226 2.56 -13.71 -6.00
C ASP A 226 2.42 -15.15 -5.45
N GLY A 227 3.31 -16.07 -5.83
CA GLY A 227 3.35 -17.45 -5.42
C GLY A 227 2.64 -18.39 -6.41
N PRO A 228 2.74 -19.70 -6.19
CA PRO A 228 2.21 -20.69 -7.12
C PRO A 228 0.69 -20.56 -7.31
N LYS A 229 0.23 -20.66 -8.57
CA LYS A 229 -1.18 -20.52 -8.97
C LYS A 229 -2.10 -21.40 -8.11
N GLY A 230 -3.12 -20.78 -7.51
CA GLY A 230 -4.12 -21.47 -6.68
C GLY A 230 -3.69 -21.73 -5.23
N LYS A 231 -2.54 -21.22 -4.81
CA LYS A 231 -2.04 -21.24 -3.43
C LYS A 231 -1.93 -19.80 -2.89
N ASN A 232 -1.70 -19.64 -1.59
CA ASN A 232 -1.59 -18.34 -0.94
C ASN A 232 -0.35 -17.58 -1.42
N SER A 233 -0.37 -16.24 -1.37
CA SER A 233 0.87 -15.44 -1.41
C SER A 233 1.84 -15.93 -0.33
N TRP A 234 3.15 -15.75 -0.54
CA TRP A 234 4.16 -16.17 0.45
C TRP A 234 3.92 -15.49 1.80
N PHE A 235 3.61 -14.20 1.79
CA PHE A 235 3.22 -13.45 2.99
C PHE A 235 1.97 -14.06 3.65
N MET A 236 0.90 -14.30 2.89
CA MET A 236 -0.34 -14.86 3.43
C MET A 236 -0.15 -16.29 3.95
N LYS A 237 0.67 -17.11 3.30
CA LYS A 237 0.98 -18.48 3.73
C LYS A 237 1.55 -18.48 5.16
N HIS A 238 2.53 -17.63 5.42
CA HIS A 238 3.16 -17.54 6.74
C HIS A 238 2.23 -16.84 7.74
N LEU A 239 1.55 -15.76 7.33
CA LEU A 239 0.63 -15.04 8.20
C LEU A 239 -0.47 -15.95 8.77
N LEU A 240 -1.05 -16.83 7.94
CA LEU A 240 -2.07 -17.79 8.40
C LEU A 240 -1.53 -18.87 9.33
N GLN A 241 -0.24 -19.17 9.31
CA GLN A 241 0.38 -20.16 10.21
C GLN A 241 0.62 -19.59 11.61
N HIS A 242 0.94 -18.30 11.71
CA HIS A 242 1.36 -17.68 12.97
C HIS A 242 0.28 -16.82 13.63
N ILE A 243 -0.67 -16.22 12.92
CA ILE A 243 -1.78 -15.46 13.57
C ILE A 243 -2.60 -16.28 14.60
N PRO A 244 -2.89 -17.58 14.40
CA PRO A 244 -3.72 -18.34 15.33
C PRO A 244 -3.01 -18.71 16.64
N THR A 245 -1.70 -18.47 16.80
CA THR A 245 -0.96 -18.88 17.99
C THR A 245 -1.41 -18.07 19.21
N PRO A 246 -2.01 -18.71 20.24
CA PRO A 246 -2.46 -17.99 21.41
C PRO A 246 -1.26 -17.48 22.23
N ASN A 247 -1.39 -16.27 22.79
CA ASN A 247 -0.42 -15.67 23.71
C ASN A 247 0.96 -15.34 23.13
N GLU A 248 1.10 -15.26 21.80
CA GLU A 248 2.30 -14.70 21.16
C GLU A 248 2.13 -13.19 20.92
N ASP A 249 3.24 -12.45 21.02
CA ASP A 249 3.26 -11.03 20.67
C ASP A 249 3.11 -10.90 19.15
N ILE A 250 2.25 -9.99 18.70
CA ILE A 250 2.02 -9.77 17.26
C ILE A 250 3.30 -9.33 16.53
N VAL A 251 4.23 -8.66 17.23
CA VAL A 251 5.53 -8.30 16.67
C VAL A 251 6.36 -9.55 16.41
N ASP A 252 6.34 -10.51 17.32
CA ASP A 252 7.05 -11.79 17.16
C ASP A 252 6.39 -12.64 16.07
N VAL A 253 5.07 -12.69 16.02
CA VAL A 253 4.31 -13.31 14.92
C VAL A 253 4.71 -12.72 13.57
N LEU A 254 4.77 -11.39 13.45
CA LEU A 254 5.16 -10.74 12.20
C LEU A 254 6.64 -10.97 11.87
N ARG A 255 7.52 -11.04 12.88
CA ARG A 255 8.92 -11.40 12.70
C ARG A 255 9.05 -12.83 12.17
N ASP A 256 8.34 -13.79 12.74
CA ASP A 256 8.34 -15.19 12.28
C ASP A 256 7.78 -15.32 10.87
N VAL A 257 6.74 -14.52 10.55
CA VAL A 257 6.21 -14.42 9.19
C VAL A 257 7.26 -13.91 8.22
N THR A 258 8.09 -12.95 8.61
CA THR A 258 9.20 -12.48 7.77
C THR A 258 10.36 -13.48 7.68
N ASP A 259 10.68 -14.19 8.76
CA ASP A 259 11.81 -15.13 8.83
C ASP A 259 11.54 -16.44 8.08
N GLY A 260 10.26 -16.84 7.97
CA GLY A 260 9.84 -18.03 7.22
C GLY A 260 9.90 -17.87 5.70
N ILE A 261 10.05 -16.63 5.22
CA ILE A 261 10.11 -16.32 3.79
C ILE A 261 11.58 -16.40 3.32
N ASP A 262 11.84 -17.21 2.30
CA ASP A 262 13.19 -17.48 1.76
C ASP A 262 13.96 -16.16 1.47
N PRO A 263 15.19 -15.98 2.00
CA PRO A 263 16.01 -14.77 1.78
C PRO A 263 16.26 -14.43 0.29
N SER A 264 16.11 -15.40 -0.62
CA SER A 264 16.23 -15.20 -2.06
C SER A 264 15.03 -14.46 -2.69
N THR A 265 13.92 -14.29 -1.96
CA THR A 265 12.66 -13.74 -2.49
C THR A 265 12.56 -12.21 -2.47
N GLN A 266 13.60 -11.46 -2.06
CA GLN A 266 13.56 -9.99 -2.02
C GLN A 266 12.34 -9.39 -1.27
N ILE A 267 11.75 -10.14 -0.34
CA ILE A 267 10.74 -9.66 0.59
C ILE A 267 11.47 -9.20 1.85
N MET A 268 11.37 -7.92 2.20
CA MET A 268 11.46 -7.44 3.59
C MET A 268 11.36 -5.90 3.68
N GLN A 269 10.42 -5.45 4.51
CA GLN A 269 10.73 -4.42 5.51
C GLN A 269 9.98 -4.77 6.80
N SER A 270 10.75 -4.94 7.87
CA SER A 270 10.27 -5.27 9.22
C SER A 270 9.73 -4.05 9.95
N VAL A 271 8.94 -4.38 10.98
CA VAL A 271 8.44 -3.57 12.09
C VAL A 271 9.49 -2.61 12.67
#